data_AF-A0A9C9BZ43-F1
#
_entry.id   AF-A0A9C9BZ43-F1
#
_cell.length_a   1.000
_cell.length_b   1.000
_cell.length_c   1.000
_cell.angle_alpha   90.00
_cell.angle_beta   90.00
_cell.angle_gamma   90.00
#
_symmetry.space_group_name_H-M   'P 1'
#
loop_
_entity.id
_entity.type
_entity.pdbx_description
1 polymer ?
#
loop_
_entity_poly.entity_id
_entity_poly.type
_entity_poly.pdbx_seq_one_letter_code
_entity_poly.pdbx_strand_id
1 'polypeptide(L)'
;MQGQLENHFDPEEIEKLARDKKFVQRDSKLNGSTFLSLIIFNSNSLHDESLNDLTIALNKKHGVDISKQGLDDRFNVYAVQFLTAALENLLQQQLAEKVSFRNCVEFKRILIKDSVCFQVDESLAEHYPGSGGSGSKANVRIQFEYDLLDGKIVDLSLNAFNEQDAKNSVLTLDVVNDGDLIVRDLAYMHLESLQGIVERIGHFLCRLNTQAKVYQEQDGKIIPLDFSAIVQAMRQHNIRQTEETVFIGKNQELQVRLFIYLLPEAVYNERMRKANKAAKNKGRQVSKE
;
A
#
# COMPACT_ATOMS: atom_id res chain seq x y z
N MET A 1 13.77 25.58 4.37
CA MET A 1 13.85 24.12 4.11
C MET A 1 14.11 23.34 5.40
N GLN A 2 15.09 23.71 6.23
CA GLN A 2 15.30 23.12 7.57
C GLN A 2 14.02 23.08 8.42
N GLY A 3 13.22 24.16 8.37
CA GLY A 3 11.92 24.24 9.03
C GLY A 3 10.84 23.24 8.55
N GLN A 4 10.97 22.57 7.40
CA GLN A 4 9.98 21.55 7.00
C GLN A 4 10.14 20.24 7.78
N LEU A 5 11.39 19.89 8.15
CA LEU A 5 11.65 18.75 9.03
C LEU A 5 11.24 19.09 10.46
N GLU A 6 11.57 20.29 10.94
CA GLU A 6 11.19 20.77 12.28
C GLU A 6 9.67 20.88 12.49
N ASN A 7 8.90 21.08 11.42
CA ASN A 7 7.43 21.10 11.49
C ASN A 7 6.80 19.72 11.72
N HIS A 8 7.53 18.64 11.45
CA HIS A 8 7.02 17.26 11.53
C HIS A 8 7.83 16.36 12.46
N PHE A 9 9.03 16.77 12.83
CA PHE A 9 9.93 16.00 13.67
C PHE A 9 10.52 16.91 14.73
N ASP A 10 10.18 16.63 15.99
CA ASP A 10 10.91 17.19 17.12
C ASP A 10 12.34 16.59 17.12
N PRO A 11 13.40 17.43 17.10
CA PRO A 11 14.77 16.95 17.21
C PRO A 11 15.02 16.00 18.38
N GLU A 12 14.37 16.21 19.53
CA GLU A 12 14.53 15.32 20.69
C GLU A 12 13.90 13.94 20.44
N GLU A 13 12.75 13.88 19.79
CA GLU A 13 12.09 12.63 19.41
C GLU A 13 12.94 11.84 18.41
N ILE A 14 13.55 12.52 17.43
CA ILE A 14 14.44 11.89 16.46
C ILE A 14 15.69 11.32 17.10
N GLU A 15 16.32 12.05 18.04
CA GLU A 15 17.48 11.53 18.75
C GLU A 15 17.13 10.34 19.64
N LYS A 16 15.99 10.37 20.31
CA LYS A 16 15.48 9.24 21.06
C LYS A 16 15.26 8.03 20.14
N LEU A 17 14.60 8.23 19.01
CA LEU A 17 14.35 7.18 18.02
C LEU A 17 15.65 6.58 17.47
N ALA A 18 16.64 7.44 17.17
CA ALA A 18 17.96 7.01 16.72
C ALA A 18 18.67 6.13 17.76
N ARG A 19 18.49 6.42 19.06
CA ARG A 19 19.03 5.60 20.15
C ARG A 19 18.26 4.29 20.32
N ASP A 20 16.94 4.33 20.28
CA ASP A 20 16.07 3.16 20.39
C ASP A 20 16.35 2.14 19.27
N LYS A 21 16.61 2.62 18.05
CA LYS A 21 17.01 1.80 16.90
C LYS A 21 18.52 1.54 16.81
N LYS A 22 19.28 1.90 17.85
CA LYS A 22 20.73 1.66 17.99
C LYS A 22 21.60 2.32 16.92
N PHE A 23 21.06 3.25 16.13
CA PHE A 23 21.80 4.05 15.17
C PHE A 23 22.77 5.00 15.88
N VAL A 24 22.34 5.59 16.99
CA VAL A 24 23.18 6.39 17.90
C VAL A 24 23.32 5.63 19.22
N GLN A 25 24.54 5.21 19.58
CA GLN A 25 24.80 4.52 20.86
C GLN A 25 25.71 5.33 21.78
N ARG A 26 26.51 6.23 21.20
CA ARG A 26 27.41 7.13 21.89
C ARG A 26 27.29 8.51 21.28
N ASP A 27 27.60 9.54 22.07
CA ASP A 27 27.68 10.89 21.54
C ASP A 27 28.84 10.97 20.55
N SER A 28 28.51 11.38 19.33
CA SER A 28 29.45 11.51 18.21
C SER A 28 29.12 12.77 17.43
N LYS A 29 30.03 13.20 16.55
CA LYS A 29 29.86 14.41 15.74
C LYS A 29 28.59 14.39 14.87
N LEU A 30 28.10 13.21 14.50
CA LEU A 30 26.93 13.04 13.65
C LEU A 30 25.81 12.34 14.44
N ASN A 31 24.78 13.09 14.80
CA ASN A 31 23.62 12.62 15.54
C ASN A 31 22.49 12.14 14.59
N GLY A 32 21.37 11.66 15.16
CA GLY A 32 20.24 11.13 14.39
C GLY A 32 19.59 12.19 13.49
N SER A 33 19.33 13.37 14.04
CA SER A 33 18.65 14.48 13.37
C SER A 33 19.48 15.03 12.21
N THR A 34 20.79 15.18 12.39
CA THR A 34 21.68 15.65 11.34
C THR A 34 21.82 14.61 10.22
N PHE A 35 21.90 13.33 10.56
CA PHE A 35 21.91 12.27 9.55
C PHE A 35 20.59 12.22 8.76
N LEU A 36 19.44 12.28 9.44
CA LEU A 36 18.14 12.31 8.79
C LEU A 36 17.99 13.53 7.85
N SER A 37 18.44 14.70 8.30
CA SER A 37 18.51 15.93 7.48
C SER A 37 19.37 15.74 6.24
N LEU A 38 20.56 15.13 6.37
CA LEU A 38 21.42 14.83 5.22
C LEU A 38 20.68 13.99 4.18
N ILE A 39 20.02 12.92 4.61
CA ILE A 39 19.31 12.01 3.70
C ILE A 39 18.14 12.70 3.01
N ILE A 40 17.27 13.37 3.77
CA ILE A 40 16.05 13.98 3.22
C ILE A 40 16.38 15.13 2.28
N PHE A 41 17.32 16.01 2.65
CA PHE A 41 17.58 17.22 1.87
C PHE A 41 18.51 17.00 0.67
N ASN A 42 19.18 15.86 0.59
CA ASN A 42 19.96 15.46 -0.58
C ASN A 42 19.25 14.35 -1.38
N SER A 43 18.00 14.00 -1.08
CA SER A 43 17.32 12.83 -1.68
C SER A 43 17.35 12.78 -3.21
N ASN A 44 17.33 13.95 -3.86
CA ASN A 44 17.32 14.06 -5.32
C ASN A 44 18.71 13.90 -5.95
N SER A 45 19.79 14.03 -5.18
CA SER A 45 21.19 13.97 -5.63
C SER A 45 22.02 12.92 -4.92
N LEU A 46 21.48 12.22 -3.91
CA LEU A 46 22.21 11.23 -3.10
C LEU A 46 22.87 10.11 -3.93
N HIS A 47 22.28 9.75 -5.07
CA HIS A 47 22.82 8.72 -5.96
C HIS A 47 23.98 9.24 -6.84
N ASP A 48 24.05 10.55 -7.07
CA ASP A 48 25.08 11.21 -7.88
C ASP A 48 26.21 11.79 -7.01
N GLU A 49 25.93 12.08 -5.73
CA GLU A 49 26.88 12.65 -4.78
C GLU A 49 27.81 11.57 -4.21
N SER A 50 29.11 11.80 -4.30
CA SER A 50 30.06 10.94 -3.61
C SER A 50 29.98 11.17 -2.10
N LEU A 51 30.44 10.19 -1.31
CA LEU A 51 30.56 10.35 0.15
C LEU A 51 31.40 11.60 0.53
N ASN A 52 32.37 12.02 -0.30
CA ASN A 52 33.13 13.24 -0.05
C ASN A 52 32.27 14.51 -0.23
N ASP A 53 31.37 14.51 -1.20
CA ASP A 53 30.44 15.63 -1.42
C ASP A 53 29.48 15.74 -0.23
N LEU A 54 29.01 14.59 0.28
CA LEU A 54 28.15 14.53 1.46
C LEU A 54 28.85 15.01 2.73
N THR A 55 30.13 14.71 2.94
CA THR A 55 30.87 15.26 4.10
C THR A 55 31.06 16.78 3.99
N ILE A 56 31.30 17.31 2.80
CA ILE A 56 31.34 18.76 2.56
C ILE A 56 29.98 19.40 2.83
N ALA A 57 28.89 18.78 2.39
CA ALA A 57 27.52 19.26 2.64
C ALA A 57 27.19 19.27 4.13
N LEU A 58 27.54 18.20 4.86
CA LEU A 58 27.42 18.12 6.32
C LEU A 58 28.17 19.24 7.03
N ASN A 59 29.42 19.49 6.64
CA ASN A 59 30.22 20.55 7.24
C ASN A 59 29.61 21.94 6.99
N LYS A 60 29.23 22.24 5.73
CA LYS A 60 28.66 23.54 5.35
C LYS A 60 27.32 23.81 6.04
N LYS A 61 26.46 22.81 6.16
CA LYS A 61 25.08 22.98 6.64
C LYS A 61 24.93 22.81 8.15
N HIS A 62 25.73 21.92 8.74
CA HIS A 62 25.58 21.51 10.14
C HIS A 62 26.86 21.66 10.96
N GLY A 63 27.97 22.13 10.38
CA GLY A 63 29.26 22.25 11.06
C GLY A 63 29.89 20.90 11.42
N VAL A 64 29.38 19.79 10.86
CA VAL A 64 29.85 18.45 11.18
C VAL A 64 31.04 18.09 10.29
N ASP A 65 32.21 18.01 10.93
CA ASP A 65 33.44 17.56 10.29
C ASP A 65 33.66 16.04 10.52
N ILE A 66 33.40 15.24 9.49
CA ILE A 66 33.51 13.78 9.51
C ILE A 66 34.29 13.29 8.29
N SER A 67 35.06 12.22 8.46
CA SER A 67 35.78 11.59 7.34
C SER A 67 34.82 10.83 6.43
N LYS A 68 35.22 10.61 5.17
CA LYS A 68 34.49 9.77 4.20
C LYS A 68 34.16 8.40 4.79
N GLN A 69 35.15 7.73 5.38
CA GLN A 69 34.96 6.42 6.00
C GLN A 69 34.02 6.49 7.20
N GLY A 70 34.13 7.54 8.02
CA GLY A 70 33.25 7.72 9.17
C GLY A 70 31.79 7.95 8.78
N LEU A 71 31.52 8.52 7.60
CA LEU A 71 30.18 8.64 7.04
C LEU A 71 29.70 7.31 6.42
N ASP A 72 30.57 6.62 5.68
CA ASP A 72 30.31 5.29 5.11
C ASP A 72 29.85 4.28 6.18
N ASP A 73 30.57 4.23 7.31
CA ASP A 73 30.26 3.35 8.44
C ASP A 73 28.85 3.57 9.03
N ARG A 74 28.23 4.73 8.74
CA ARG A 74 26.87 5.06 9.18
C ARG A 74 25.81 4.49 8.25
N PHE A 75 26.13 4.11 7.02
CA PHE A 75 25.22 3.42 6.11
C PHE A 75 25.20 1.92 6.41
N ASN A 76 24.44 1.54 7.44
CA ASN A 76 24.36 0.17 7.91
C ASN A 76 22.91 -0.22 8.25
N VAL A 77 22.72 -1.46 8.74
CA VAL A 77 21.39 -1.99 9.08
C VAL A 77 20.65 -1.14 10.13
N TYR A 78 21.36 -0.51 11.07
CA TYR A 78 20.74 0.36 12.07
C TYR A 78 20.27 1.68 11.47
N ALA A 79 20.95 2.19 10.45
CA ALA A 79 20.46 3.36 9.71
C ALA A 79 19.16 3.03 8.97
N VAL A 80 19.06 1.85 8.35
CA VAL A 80 17.81 1.40 7.73
C VAL A 80 16.69 1.32 8.78
N GLN A 81 16.93 0.66 9.93
CA GLN A 81 15.94 0.57 11.01
C GLN A 81 15.50 1.93 11.55
N PHE A 82 16.46 2.86 11.71
CA PHE A 82 16.18 4.23 12.14
C PHE A 82 15.35 5.00 11.11
N LEU A 83 15.74 4.96 9.84
CA LEU A 83 15.02 5.67 8.76
C LEU A 83 13.62 5.10 8.54
N THR A 84 13.45 3.77 8.58
CA THR A 84 12.14 3.12 8.51
C THR A 84 11.25 3.60 9.66
N ALA A 85 11.76 3.61 10.89
CA ALA A 85 10.96 4.05 12.04
C ALA A 85 10.65 5.55 12.02
N ALA A 86 11.55 6.38 11.50
CA ALA A 86 11.28 7.80 11.32
C ALA A 86 10.16 8.03 10.30
N LEU A 87 10.16 7.26 9.20
CA LEU A 87 9.09 7.28 8.21
C LEU A 87 7.76 6.77 8.79
N GLU A 88 7.78 5.69 9.59
CA GLU A 88 6.59 5.18 10.29
C GLU A 88 5.96 6.26 11.18
N ASN A 89 6.77 6.91 12.03
CA ASN A 89 6.27 7.96 12.92
C ASN A 89 5.65 9.12 12.13
N LEU A 90 6.31 9.56 11.05
CA LEU A 90 5.78 10.63 10.19
C LEU A 90 4.45 10.27 9.55
N LEU A 91 4.36 9.07 8.99
CA LEU A 91 3.13 8.59 8.36
C LEU A 91 2.00 8.48 9.37
N GLN A 92 2.28 7.96 10.57
CA GLN A 92 1.29 7.85 11.64
C GLN A 92 0.77 9.23 12.07
N GLN A 93 1.64 10.23 12.24
CA GLN A 93 1.24 11.61 12.55
C GLN A 93 0.35 12.19 11.44
N GLN A 94 0.77 12.03 10.17
CA GLN A 94 0.01 12.51 9.01
C GLN A 94 -1.37 11.86 8.86
N LEU A 95 -1.49 10.60 9.28
CA LEU A 95 -2.75 9.87 9.27
C LEU A 95 -3.64 10.31 10.44
N ALA A 96 -3.10 10.37 11.66
CA ALA A 96 -3.84 10.72 12.88
C ALA A 96 -4.53 12.09 12.81
N GLU A 97 -3.91 13.06 12.13
CA GLU A 97 -4.47 14.40 11.90
C GLU A 97 -5.69 14.40 10.96
N LYS A 98 -5.83 13.40 10.09
CA LYS A 98 -6.80 13.39 8.98
C LYS A 98 -8.00 12.46 9.19
N VAL A 99 -8.01 11.64 10.23
CA VAL A 99 -9.08 10.64 10.41
C VAL A 99 -10.40 11.30 10.84
N SER A 100 -11.28 11.53 9.87
CA SER A 100 -12.69 11.92 10.07
C SER A 100 -13.61 10.74 10.42
N PHE A 101 -13.07 9.51 10.47
CA PHE A 101 -13.81 8.26 10.66
C PHE A 101 -13.94 7.80 12.12
N ARG A 102 -13.61 8.66 13.09
CA ARG A 102 -13.63 8.32 14.53
C ARG A 102 -15.01 7.88 15.06
N ASN A 103 -16.08 8.09 14.30
CA ASN A 103 -17.45 7.72 14.68
C ASN A 103 -17.90 6.36 14.13
N CYS A 104 -17.05 5.62 13.41
CA CYS A 104 -17.38 4.26 13.01
C CYS A 104 -17.26 3.34 14.24
N VAL A 105 -18.39 2.79 14.69
CA VAL A 105 -18.48 1.93 15.88
C VAL A 105 -18.71 0.47 15.51
N GLU A 106 -18.95 0.20 14.24
CA GLU A 106 -19.24 -1.11 13.67
C GLU A 106 -17.99 -1.98 13.56
N PHE A 107 -16.81 -1.37 13.41
CA PHE A 107 -15.53 -2.06 13.23
C PHE A 107 -14.53 -1.65 14.31
N LYS A 108 -13.76 -2.61 14.81
CA LYS A 108 -12.68 -2.36 15.78
C LYS A 108 -11.46 -1.73 15.12
N ARG A 109 -11.17 -2.12 13.87
CA ARG A 109 -10.08 -1.61 13.03
C ARG A 109 -10.54 -1.59 11.58
N ILE A 110 -10.02 -0.66 10.78
CA ILE A 110 -10.23 -0.64 9.33
C ILE A 110 -8.85 -0.71 8.67
N LEU A 111 -8.46 -1.90 8.22
CA LEU A 111 -7.13 -2.15 7.68
C LEU A 111 -7.10 -1.90 6.17
N ILE A 112 -6.33 -0.90 5.76
CA ILE A 112 -6.09 -0.58 4.36
C ILE A 112 -4.67 -1.01 4.00
N LYS A 113 -4.54 -1.83 2.96
CA LYS A 113 -3.25 -2.23 2.41
C LYS A 113 -3.12 -1.85 0.94
N ASP A 114 -1.98 -1.26 0.59
CA ASP A 114 -1.59 -1.03 -0.79
C ASP A 114 -0.06 -1.17 -0.94
N SER A 115 0.40 -1.26 -2.18
CA SER A 115 1.82 -1.28 -2.48
C SER A 115 2.18 -0.31 -3.59
N VAL A 116 3.37 0.28 -3.48
CA VAL A 116 3.98 1.05 -4.56
C VAL A 116 5.25 0.34 -5.03
N CYS A 117 5.48 0.35 -6.35
CA CYS A 117 6.68 -0.22 -6.95
C CYS A 117 7.42 0.86 -7.74
N PHE A 118 8.74 0.88 -7.64
CA PHE A 118 9.57 1.79 -8.43
C PHE A 118 10.91 1.13 -8.79
N GLN A 119 11.48 1.61 -9.89
CA GLN A 119 12.77 1.14 -10.37
C GLN A 119 13.88 1.75 -9.53
N VAL A 120 14.91 0.96 -9.26
CA VAL A 120 16.14 1.39 -8.61
C VAL A 120 17.32 1.05 -9.50
N ASP A 121 18.51 1.53 -9.14
CA ASP A 121 19.74 1.28 -9.89
C ASP A 121 20.00 -0.22 -10.09
N GLU A 122 20.52 -0.60 -11.26
CA GLU A 122 20.73 -2.00 -11.60
C GLU A 122 21.78 -2.70 -10.72
N SER A 123 22.66 -1.94 -10.06
CA SER A 123 23.60 -2.45 -9.05
C SER A 123 22.90 -3.12 -7.87
N LEU A 124 21.64 -2.79 -7.60
CA LEU A 124 20.85 -3.36 -6.50
C LEU A 124 20.09 -4.63 -6.88
N ALA A 125 20.28 -5.17 -8.10
CA ALA A 125 19.53 -6.33 -8.59
C ALA A 125 19.74 -7.61 -7.74
N GLU A 126 20.87 -7.72 -7.03
CA GLU A 126 21.12 -8.84 -6.10
C GLU A 126 20.16 -8.80 -4.90
N HIS A 127 19.84 -7.61 -4.40
CA HIS A 127 18.95 -7.43 -3.24
C HIS A 127 17.48 -7.26 -3.64
N TYR A 128 17.22 -6.59 -4.76
CA TYR A 128 15.88 -6.25 -5.24
C TYR A 128 15.70 -6.65 -6.70
N PRO A 129 15.71 -7.96 -7.02
CA PRO A 129 15.56 -8.44 -8.38
C PRO A 129 14.26 -7.93 -9.01
N GLY A 130 14.39 -7.37 -10.21
CA GLY A 130 13.26 -6.92 -11.01
C GLY A 130 12.52 -8.07 -11.70
N SER A 131 11.59 -7.72 -12.58
CA SER A 131 10.71 -8.68 -13.28
C SER A 131 11.42 -9.50 -14.38
N GLY A 132 12.67 -9.16 -14.73
CA GLY A 132 13.42 -9.78 -15.82
C GLY A 132 12.93 -9.38 -17.22
N GLY A 133 13.50 -10.01 -18.26
CA GLY A 133 13.17 -9.77 -19.66
C GLY A 133 13.56 -8.37 -20.14
N SER A 134 12.64 -7.68 -20.83
CA SER A 134 12.76 -6.26 -21.19
C SER A 134 12.34 -5.29 -20.07
N GLY A 135 12.06 -5.81 -18.87
CA GLY A 135 11.73 -5.02 -17.68
C GLY A 135 12.97 -4.48 -16.95
N SER A 136 12.78 -3.80 -15.82
CA SER A 136 13.93 -3.32 -15.03
C SER A 136 14.68 -4.49 -14.40
N LYS A 137 16.02 -4.35 -14.32
CA LYS A 137 16.89 -5.34 -13.66
C LYS A 137 16.76 -5.34 -12.14
N ALA A 138 16.48 -4.16 -11.56
CA ALA A 138 16.20 -3.99 -10.14
C ALA A 138 14.87 -3.24 -9.94
N ASN A 139 14.09 -3.64 -8.94
CA ASN A 139 12.80 -3.02 -8.62
C ASN A 139 12.42 -3.27 -7.16
N VAL A 140 12.05 -2.19 -6.47
CA VAL A 140 11.65 -2.22 -5.07
C VAL A 140 10.14 -2.05 -4.97
N ARG A 141 9.52 -2.86 -4.12
CA ARG A 141 8.14 -2.73 -3.70
C ARG A 141 8.09 -2.29 -2.23
N ILE A 142 7.39 -1.20 -1.96
CA ILE A 142 7.00 -0.85 -0.59
C ILE A 142 5.59 -1.37 -0.36
N GLN A 143 5.42 -2.24 0.62
CA GLN A 143 4.12 -2.65 1.15
C GLN A 143 3.76 -1.72 2.31
N PHE A 144 2.54 -1.20 2.31
CA PHE A 144 2.06 -0.33 3.37
C PHE A 144 0.66 -0.74 3.81
N GLU A 145 0.52 -1.05 5.10
CA GLU A 145 -0.76 -1.35 5.74
C GLU A 145 -0.92 -0.51 7.01
N TYR A 146 -2.10 0.08 7.18
CA TYR A 146 -2.42 0.88 8.36
C TYR A 146 -3.88 0.74 8.76
N ASP A 147 -4.16 1.00 10.02
CA ASP A 147 -5.51 1.14 10.54
C ASP A 147 -6.00 2.57 10.30
N LEU A 148 -7.08 2.70 9.54
CA LEU A 148 -7.68 3.98 9.22
C LEU A 148 -8.29 4.66 10.46
N LEU A 149 -8.69 3.92 11.51
CA LEU A 149 -9.38 4.50 12.66
C LEU A 149 -8.44 5.29 13.60
N ASP A 150 -7.24 4.78 13.85
CA ASP A 150 -6.25 5.40 14.75
C ASP A 150 -4.96 5.84 14.04
N GLY A 151 -4.80 5.52 12.75
CA GLY A 151 -3.61 5.83 11.96
C GLY A 151 -2.42 4.92 12.23
N LYS A 152 -2.58 3.86 13.05
CA LYS A 152 -1.50 2.95 13.42
C LYS A 152 -1.03 2.17 12.21
N ILE A 153 0.29 2.16 12.00
CA ILE A 153 0.92 1.37 10.95
C ILE A 153 0.98 -0.10 11.40
N VAL A 154 0.51 -0.97 10.52
CA VAL A 154 0.49 -2.42 10.69
C VAL A 154 1.63 -3.07 9.92
N ASP A 155 1.94 -2.55 8.73
CA ASP A 155 3.02 -3.04 7.88
C ASP A 155 3.67 -1.88 7.12
N LEU A 156 5.00 -1.82 7.12
CA LEU A 156 5.80 -0.96 6.24
C LEU A 156 7.06 -1.74 5.85
N SER A 157 6.96 -2.51 4.77
CA SER A 157 8.04 -3.41 4.35
C SER A 157 8.60 -3.05 2.98
N LEU A 158 9.89 -3.29 2.81
CA LEU A 158 10.62 -3.16 1.54
C LEU A 158 10.92 -4.55 1.02
N ASN A 159 10.30 -4.91 -0.11
CA ASN A 159 10.38 -6.24 -0.70
C ASN A 159 10.91 -6.14 -2.14
N ALA A 160 11.48 -7.23 -2.64
CA ALA A 160 11.79 -7.34 -4.07
C ALA A 160 10.50 -7.48 -4.89
N PHE A 161 10.52 -7.00 -6.13
CA PHE A 161 9.32 -7.02 -6.99
C PHE A 161 8.77 -8.44 -7.24
N ASN A 162 9.64 -9.44 -7.30
CA ASN A 162 9.28 -10.83 -7.57
C ASN A 162 8.76 -11.60 -6.35
N GLU A 163 8.79 -11.01 -5.15
CA GLU A 163 8.14 -11.60 -3.98
C GLU A 163 6.62 -11.47 -4.14
N GLN A 164 6.02 -12.50 -4.74
CA GLN A 164 4.61 -12.51 -5.11
C GLN A 164 3.65 -12.52 -3.90
N ASP A 165 2.50 -11.90 -4.14
CA ASP A 165 1.37 -11.66 -3.24
C ASP A 165 0.72 -12.92 -2.62
N ALA A 166 1.13 -14.13 -3.00
CA ALA A 166 0.67 -15.37 -2.36
C ALA A 166 1.18 -15.52 -0.91
N LYS A 167 2.33 -14.92 -0.57
CA LYS A 167 2.73 -14.76 0.85
C LYS A 167 1.85 -13.72 1.55
N ASN A 168 1.39 -12.70 0.83
CA ASN A 168 0.55 -11.64 1.41
C ASN A 168 -0.82 -12.18 1.84
N SER A 169 -1.45 -13.09 1.10
CA SER A 169 -2.76 -13.65 1.51
C SER A 169 -2.70 -14.44 2.82
N VAL A 170 -1.63 -15.22 3.06
CA VAL A 170 -1.42 -15.95 4.32
C VAL A 170 -1.11 -14.98 5.45
N LEU A 171 -0.22 -14.00 5.21
CA LEU A 171 0.09 -12.94 6.18
C LEU A 171 -1.14 -12.08 6.53
N THR A 172 -2.07 -11.90 5.59
CA THR A 172 -3.34 -11.20 5.82
C THR A 172 -4.16 -11.90 6.89
N LEU A 173 -4.31 -13.21 6.74
CA LEU A 173 -5.11 -14.04 7.61
C LEU A 173 -4.54 -14.08 9.04
N ASP A 174 -3.23 -14.05 9.21
CA ASP A 174 -2.58 -14.01 10.53
C ASP A 174 -2.80 -12.68 11.28
N VAL A 175 -3.09 -11.60 10.56
CA VAL A 175 -3.27 -10.25 11.12
C VAL A 175 -4.75 -9.91 11.38
N VAL A 176 -5.67 -10.61 10.71
CA VAL A 176 -7.12 -10.41 10.82
C VAL A 176 -7.63 -10.91 12.16
N ASN A 177 -8.32 -10.04 12.88
CA ASN A 177 -8.99 -10.31 14.14
C ASN A 177 -10.50 -10.05 14.04
N ASP A 178 -11.24 -10.59 15.01
CA ASP A 178 -12.68 -10.38 15.16
C ASP A 178 -13.04 -8.88 15.19
N GLY A 179 -13.95 -8.48 14.29
CA GLY A 179 -14.41 -7.10 14.16
C GLY A 179 -13.54 -6.19 13.29
N ASP A 180 -12.50 -6.71 12.62
CA ASP A 180 -11.75 -5.94 11.63
C ASP A 180 -12.52 -5.79 10.32
N LEU A 181 -12.37 -4.65 9.64
CA LEU A 181 -12.73 -4.49 8.23
C LEU A 181 -11.46 -4.43 7.36
N ILE A 182 -11.32 -5.38 6.45
CA ILE A 182 -10.20 -5.45 5.50
C ILE A 182 -10.59 -4.76 4.19
N VAL A 183 -9.93 -3.65 3.85
CA VAL A 183 -10.20 -2.89 2.62
C VAL A 183 -9.00 -2.95 1.69
N ARG A 184 -9.13 -3.68 0.57
CA ARG A 184 -8.01 -3.97 -0.32
C ARG A 184 -8.41 -4.06 -1.79
N ASP A 185 -7.45 -3.81 -2.67
CA ASP A 185 -7.63 -4.07 -4.10
C ASP A 185 -7.73 -5.57 -4.38
N LEU A 186 -8.35 -5.92 -5.49
CA LEU A 186 -8.64 -7.28 -5.91
C LEU A 186 -7.38 -8.16 -6.04
N ALA A 187 -6.23 -7.56 -6.40
CA ALA A 187 -4.97 -8.28 -6.50
C ALA A 187 -4.57 -8.95 -5.17
N TYR A 188 -5.08 -8.47 -4.04
CA TYR A 188 -4.83 -9.00 -2.70
C TYR A 188 -5.90 -9.99 -2.21
N MET A 189 -7.00 -10.17 -2.95
CA MET A 189 -8.21 -10.82 -2.43
C MET A 189 -8.59 -12.04 -3.27
N HIS A 190 -7.95 -13.17 -2.97
CA HIS A 190 -8.34 -14.48 -3.50
C HIS A 190 -9.48 -15.09 -2.69
N LEU A 191 -10.24 -16.02 -3.29
CA LEU A 191 -11.42 -16.62 -2.67
C LEU A 191 -11.12 -17.26 -1.30
N GLU A 192 -10.00 -17.98 -1.19
CA GLU A 192 -9.56 -18.61 0.07
C GLU A 192 -9.29 -17.55 1.15
N SER A 193 -8.74 -16.40 0.78
CA SER A 193 -8.50 -15.29 1.71
C SER A 193 -9.81 -14.67 2.19
N LEU A 194 -10.80 -14.53 1.31
CA LEU A 194 -12.13 -14.02 1.66
C LEU A 194 -12.84 -14.98 2.64
N GLN A 195 -12.77 -16.28 2.37
CA GLN A 195 -13.31 -17.31 3.27
C GLN A 195 -12.63 -17.27 4.64
N GLY A 196 -11.30 -17.24 4.67
CA GLY A 196 -10.54 -17.17 5.93
C GLY A 196 -10.76 -15.89 6.73
N ILE A 197 -11.16 -14.78 6.10
CA ILE A 197 -11.58 -13.56 6.80
C ILE A 197 -12.94 -13.78 7.47
N VAL A 198 -13.91 -14.32 6.74
CA VAL A 198 -15.26 -14.61 7.27
C VAL A 198 -15.19 -15.62 8.42
N GLU A 199 -14.37 -16.66 8.29
CA GLU A 199 -14.15 -17.66 9.34
C GLU A 199 -13.57 -17.06 10.63
N ARG A 200 -12.80 -15.98 10.53
CA ARG A 200 -12.26 -15.22 11.69
C ARG A 200 -13.20 -14.14 12.22
N ILE A 201 -14.45 -14.09 11.75
CA ILE A 201 -15.43 -13.03 12.09
C ILE A 201 -14.90 -11.64 11.68
N GLY A 202 -14.08 -11.60 10.64
CA GLY A 202 -13.66 -10.37 9.98
C GLY A 202 -14.64 -9.98 8.88
N HIS A 203 -14.62 -8.70 8.54
CA HIS A 203 -15.34 -8.13 7.41
C HIS A 203 -14.35 -7.78 6.29
N PHE A 204 -14.82 -7.73 5.05
CA PHE A 204 -13.99 -7.27 3.93
C PHE A 204 -14.78 -6.35 3.01
N LEU A 205 -14.06 -5.46 2.35
CA LEU A 205 -14.54 -4.63 1.25
C LEU A 205 -13.47 -4.62 0.16
N CYS A 206 -13.79 -5.23 -0.97
CA CYS A 206 -12.91 -5.24 -2.14
C CYS A 206 -13.73 -5.13 -3.42
N ARG A 207 -13.04 -4.82 -4.52
CA ARG A 207 -13.68 -4.90 -5.84
C ARG A 207 -13.92 -6.36 -6.20
N LEU A 208 -15.07 -6.62 -6.83
CA LEU A 208 -15.35 -7.91 -7.43
C LEU A 208 -14.41 -8.15 -8.63
N ASN A 209 -13.90 -9.37 -8.78
CA ASN A 209 -13.14 -9.75 -9.96
C ASN A 209 -14.04 -9.75 -11.20
N THR A 210 -13.63 -9.05 -12.26
CA THR A 210 -14.39 -9.02 -13.51
C THR A 210 -14.51 -10.40 -14.19
N GLN A 211 -13.68 -11.36 -13.79
CA GLN A 211 -13.75 -12.76 -14.26
C GLN A 211 -14.51 -13.68 -13.29
N ALA A 212 -14.89 -13.19 -12.10
CA ALA A 212 -15.67 -14.00 -11.18
C ALA A 212 -17.09 -14.18 -11.72
N LYS A 213 -17.56 -15.43 -11.68
CA LYS A 213 -18.98 -15.72 -11.88
C LYS A 213 -19.72 -15.39 -10.60
N VAL A 214 -20.82 -14.65 -10.76
CA VAL A 214 -21.69 -14.24 -9.67
C VAL A 214 -23.03 -14.90 -9.85
N TYR A 215 -23.60 -15.39 -8.75
CA TYR A 215 -24.86 -16.09 -8.73
C TYR A 215 -25.82 -15.46 -7.72
N GLN A 216 -27.11 -15.56 -7.98
CA GLN A 216 -28.18 -15.15 -7.06
C GLN A 216 -29.08 -16.34 -6.74
N GLU A 217 -29.77 -16.28 -5.62
CA GLU A 217 -30.83 -17.23 -5.30
C GLU A 217 -32.18 -16.70 -5.80
N GLN A 218 -32.88 -17.53 -6.57
CA GLN A 218 -34.24 -17.26 -7.02
C GLN A 218 -35.06 -18.55 -6.89
N ASP A 219 -36.17 -18.49 -6.16
CA ASP A 219 -37.09 -19.62 -5.92
C ASP A 219 -36.37 -20.89 -5.39
N GLY A 220 -35.42 -20.71 -4.47
CA GLY A 220 -34.62 -21.78 -3.87
C GLY A 220 -33.57 -22.40 -4.82
N LYS A 221 -33.30 -21.77 -5.96
CA LYS A 221 -32.26 -22.20 -6.92
C LYS A 221 -31.21 -21.12 -7.10
N ILE A 222 -29.95 -21.55 -7.13
CA ILE A 222 -28.82 -20.65 -7.43
C ILE A 222 -28.64 -20.56 -8.94
N ILE A 223 -28.77 -19.36 -9.49
CA ILE A 223 -28.67 -19.07 -10.93
C ILE A 223 -27.66 -17.94 -11.19
N PRO A 224 -27.06 -17.84 -12.39
CA PRO A 224 -26.18 -16.71 -12.72
C PRO A 224 -26.88 -15.36 -12.56
N LEU A 225 -26.18 -14.39 -12.01
CA LEU A 225 -26.67 -13.02 -11.84
C LEU A 225 -26.73 -12.30 -13.20
N ASP A 226 -27.87 -11.70 -13.54
CA ASP A 226 -28.02 -10.88 -14.74
C ASP A 226 -27.74 -9.39 -14.43
N PHE A 227 -26.49 -8.98 -14.61
CA PHE A 227 -26.08 -7.58 -14.45
C PHE A 227 -26.81 -6.63 -15.42
N SER A 228 -27.19 -7.10 -16.61
CA SER A 228 -27.87 -6.26 -17.60
C SER A 228 -29.29 -5.93 -17.14
N ALA A 229 -30.01 -6.92 -16.58
CA ALA A 229 -31.32 -6.71 -15.99
C ALA A 229 -31.27 -5.73 -14.81
N ILE A 230 -30.26 -5.86 -13.93
CA ILE A 230 -30.05 -4.92 -12.81
C ILE A 230 -29.82 -3.50 -13.33
N VAL A 231 -28.89 -3.31 -14.26
CA VAL A 231 -28.58 -1.98 -14.82
C VAL A 231 -29.81 -1.38 -15.52
N GLN A 232 -30.60 -2.19 -16.23
CA GLN A 232 -31.83 -1.73 -16.87
C GLN A 232 -32.85 -1.26 -15.84
N ALA A 233 -33.09 -2.04 -14.79
CA ALA A 233 -34.01 -1.67 -13.71
C ALA A 233 -33.53 -0.40 -12.98
N MET A 234 -32.24 -0.30 -12.68
CA MET A 234 -31.66 0.89 -12.06
C MET A 234 -31.88 2.15 -12.90
N ARG A 235 -31.70 2.07 -14.22
CA ARG A 235 -31.95 3.19 -15.13
C ARG A 235 -33.43 3.56 -15.22
N GLN A 236 -34.31 2.56 -15.31
CA GLN A 236 -35.77 2.78 -15.37
C GLN A 236 -36.30 3.47 -14.12
N HIS A 237 -35.78 3.11 -12.95
CA HIS A 237 -36.21 3.65 -11.66
C HIS A 237 -35.34 4.81 -11.14
N ASN A 238 -34.39 5.30 -11.94
CA ASN A 238 -33.45 6.36 -11.56
C ASN A 238 -32.68 6.06 -10.24
N ILE A 239 -32.32 4.80 -10.06
CA ILE A 239 -31.53 4.31 -8.93
C ILE A 239 -30.04 4.39 -9.29
N ARG A 240 -29.24 5.01 -8.41
CA ARG A 240 -27.78 5.15 -8.63
C ARG A 240 -26.94 4.08 -7.98
N GLN A 241 -27.46 3.44 -6.94
CA GLN A 241 -26.77 2.38 -6.21
C GLN A 241 -27.79 1.35 -5.72
N THR A 242 -27.40 0.08 -5.74
CA THR A 242 -28.15 -1.02 -5.15
C THR A 242 -27.19 -2.01 -4.49
N GLU A 243 -27.71 -2.93 -3.72
CA GLU A 243 -26.95 -4.05 -3.17
C GLU A 243 -27.71 -5.35 -3.33
N GLU A 244 -26.98 -6.43 -3.61
CA GLU A 244 -27.55 -7.76 -3.82
C GLU A 244 -26.82 -8.78 -2.93
N THR A 245 -27.55 -9.74 -2.39
CA THR A 245 -26.95 -10.92 -1.76
C THR A 245 -26.65 -11.94 -2.84
N VAL A 246 -25.37 -12.28 -3.01
CA VAL A 246 -24.89 -13.11 -4.11
C VAL A 246 -23.96 -14.20 -3.62
N PHE A 247 -23.77 -15.21 -4.45
CA PHE A 247 -22.80 -16.28 -4.23
C PHE A 247 -21.65 -16.15 -5.23
N ILE A 248 -20.42 -16.29 -4.74
CA ILE A 248 -19.20 -16.30 -5.54
C ILE A 248 -18.39 -17.56 -5.22
N GLY A 249 -17.49 -17.91 -6.14
CA GLY A 249 -16.68 -19.13 -6.06
C GLY A 249 -17.10 -20.18 -7.07
N LYS A 250 -16.22 -21.16 -7.32
CA LYS A 250 -16.46 -22.18 -8.37
C LYS A 250 -17.64 -23.08 -8.02
N ASN A 251 -17.87 -23.28 -6.74
CA ASN A 251 -18.93 -24.11 -6.16
C ASN A 251 -20.02 -23.27 -5.48
N GLN A 252 -20.08 -21.96 -5.75
CA GLN A 252 -21.05 -21.02 -5.15
C GLN A 252 -20.97 -21.00 -3.61
N GLU A 253 -19.77 -21.22 -3.08
CA GLU A 253 -19.54 -21.55 -1.68
C GLU A 253 -19.45 -20.33 -0.75
N LEU A 254 -19.31 -19.12 -1.29
CA LEU A 254 -19.18 -17.90 -0.50
C LEU A 254 -20.34 -16.94 -0.79
N GLN A 255 -21.23 -16.79 0.18
CA GLN A 255 -22.29 -15.78 0.16
C GLN A 255 -21.74 -14.42 0.59
N VAL A 256 -21.97 -13.39 -0.21
CA VAL A 256 -21.46 -12.02 0.01
C VAL A 256 -22.52 -10.99 -0.34
N ARG A 257 -22.32 -9.75 0.14
CA ARG A 257 -23.09 -8.58 -0.31
C ARG A 257 -22.35 -7.86 -1.42
N LEU A 258 -22.98 -7.73 -2.58
CA LEU A 258 -22.44 -7.04 -3.74
C LEU A 258 -23.04 -5.64 -3.83
N PHE A 259 -22.23 -4.62 -3.66
CA PHE A 259 -22.63 -3.23 -3.89
C PHE A 259 -22.43 -2.85 -5.35
N ILE A 260 -23.48 -2.33 -5.98
CA ILE A 260 -23.52 -1.98 -7.40
C ILE A 260 -23.77 -0.49 -7.53
N TYR A 261 -22.87 0.21 -8.23
CA TYR A 261 -22.96 1.64 -8.49
C TYR A 261 -23.11 1.88 -10.00
N LEU A 262 -24.15 2.60 -10.40
CA LEU A 262 -24.36 2.99 -11.78
C LEU A 262 -23.42 4.15 -12.13
N LEU A 263 -22.52 3.92 -13.09
CA LEU A 263 -21.60 4.96 -13.56
C LEU A 263 -22.34 6.00 -14.43
N PRO A 264 -21.96 7.29 -14.35
CA PRO A 264 -22.38 8.29 -15.33
C PRO A 264 -21.97 7.87 -16.74
N GLU A 265 -22.81 8.15 -17.74
CA GLU A 265 -22.58 7.71 -19.12
C GLU A 265 -21.24 8.18 -19.69
N ALA A 266 -20.84 9.41 -19.38
CA ALA A 266 -19.54 9.95 -19.83
C ALA A 266 -18.37 9.10 -19.32
N VAL A 267 -18.39 8.71 -18.04
CA VAL A 267 -17.36 7.88 -17.41
C VAL A 267 -17.38 6.46 -17.98
N TYR A 268 -18.56 5.89 -18.18
CA TYR A 268 -18.72 4.58 -18.80
C TYR A 268 -18.14 4.56 -20.22
N ASN A 269 -18.51 5.54 -21.05
CA ASN A 269 -18.05 5.64 -22.43
C ASN A 269 -16.53 5.83 -22.52
N GLU A 270 -15.93 6.62 -21.63
CA GLU A 270 -14.48 6.77 -21.56
C GLU A 270 -13.79 5.45 -21.18
N ARG A 271 -14.29 4.75 -20.16
CA ARG A 271 -13.76 3.44 -19.75
C ARG A 271 -13.85 2.42 -20.88
N MET A 272 -14.97 2.36 -21.59
CA MET A 272 -15.15 1.47 -22.75
C MET A 272 -14.19 1.81 -23.89
N ARG A 273 -13.95 3.10 -24.18
CA ARG A 273 -12.94 3.50 -25.18
C ARG A 273 -11.54 3.03 -24.80
N LYS A 274 -11.13 3.21 -23.54
CA LYS A 274 -9.83 2.75 -23.02
C LYS A 274 -9.71 1.22 -23.07
N ALA A 275 -10.74 0.49 -22.63
CA ALA A 275 -10.79 -0.97 -22.65
C ALA A 275 -10.69 -1.52 -24.08
N ASN A 276 -11.46 -0.97 -25.02
CA ASN A 276 -11.42 -1.37 -26.43
C ASN A 276 -10.06 -1.11 -27.08
N LYS A 277 -9.41 0.02 -26.78
CA LYS A 277 -8.06 0.32 -27.26
C LYS A 277 -7.04 -0.70 -26.72
N ALA A 278 -7.10 -1.01 -25.42
CA ALA A 278 -6.22 -1.99 -24.80
C ALA A 278 -6.45 -3.42 -25.34
N ALA A 279 -7.71 -3.80 -25.53
CA ALA A 279 -8.10 -5.11 -26.07
C ALA A 279 -7.65 -5.26 -27.53
N LYS A 280 -7.83 -4.23 -28.37
CA LYS A 280 -7.34 -4.19 -29.75
C LYS A 280 -5.82 -4.35 -29.83
N ASN A 281 -5.07 -3.65 -28.96
CA ASN A 281 -3.61 -3.78 -28.88
C ASN A 281 -3.15 -5.19 -28.45
N LYS A 282 -4.01 -5.95 -27.77
CA LYS A 282 -3.75 -7.33 -27.31
C LYS A 282 -4.46 -8.39 -28.16
N GLY A 283 -5.12 -8.02 -29.27
CA GLY A 283 -5.86 -8.94 -30.15
C GLY A 283 -7.10 -9.58 -29.52
N ARG A 284 -7.71 -8.94 -28.51
CA ARG A 284 -8.88 -9.46 -27.75
C ARG A 284 -10.11 -8.56 -27.94
N GLN A 285 -11.30 -9.09 -27.64
CA GLN A 285 -12.54 -8.32 -27.52
C GLN A 285 -12.90 -8.12 -26.04
N VAL A 286 -13.57 -7.02 -25.72
CA VAL A 286 -14.07 -6.72 -24.37
C VAL A 286 -15.35 -7.53 -24.13
N SER A 287 -15.53 -8.10 -22.94
CA SER A 287 -16.78 -8.79 -22.56
C SER A 287 -17.96 -7.83 -22.55
N LYS A 288 -19.16 -8.39 -22.68
CA LYS A 288 -20.43 -7.63 -22.59
C LYS A 288 -20.84 -7.35 -21.14
N GLU A 289 -20.34 -8.17 -20.21
CA GLU A 289 -20.41 -8.04 -18.76
C GLU A 289 -19.20 -7.25 -18.26
#